data_AF-A0A2G9TDK5-F1
#
_entry.id   AF-A0A2G9TDK5-F1
#
_cell.length_a   1.000
_cell.length_b   1.000
_cell.length_c   1.000
_cell.angle_alpha   90.00
_cell.angle_beta   90.00
_cell.angle_gamma   90.00
#
_symmetry.space_group_name_H-M   'P 1'
#
loop_
_entity.id
_entity.type
_entity.pdbx_description
1 polymer ?
#
loop_
_entity_poly.entity_id
_entity_poly.type
_entity_poly.pdbx_seq_one_letter_code
_entity_poly.pdbx_strand_id
1 'polypeptide(L)'
;MLVAPFLLSSLSLDSGDSGRKVLEIGLGGGSFDMALHKIKREVNITVVELDPVVAEIARAWFGVVESKNHHVIVDDGLQFIEKAGKSGAKFDVLVLDACDEAIRSPCPAAAFRNKEVIEKMKEILTATGCLVVNILTHDSDKVPTGLPEIIDLFTSVFPACIQMKMVKEVNVVLTCVPYSISNIRAQLNFYNSRLEAIVTKFKLVKVLEGIVLV
;
A
#
# COMPACT_ATOMS: atom_id res chain seq x y z
N MET A 1 6.34 1.40 1.88
CA MET A 1 5.12 1.60 1.08
C MET A 1 5.26 2.62 -0.04
N LEU A 2 5.70 3.86 0.21
CA LEU A 2 5.81 4.94 -0.79
C LEU A 2 6.49 4.56 -2.13
N VAL A 3 7.50 3.69 -2.07
CA VAL A 3 8.27 3.24 -3.25
C VAL A 3 7.48 2.29 -4.16
N ALA A 4 6.58 1.49 -3.59
CA ALA A 4 5.96 0.37 -4.28
C ALA A 4 5.17 0.78 -5.55
N PRO A 5 4.33 1.83 -5.54
CA PRO A 5 3.62 2.26 -6.75
C PRO A 5 4.54 2.63 -7.91
N PHE A 6 5.70 3.21 -7.62
CA PHE A 6 6.71 3.56 -8.62
C PHE A 6 7.50 2.35 -9.10
N LEU A 7 7.75 1.39 -8.21
CA LEU A 7 8.45 0.15 -8.54
C LEU A 7 7.65 -0.67 -9.56
N LEU A 8 6.35 -0.82 -9.35
CA LEU A 8 5.47 -1.61 -10.23
C LEU A 8 4.89 -0.82 -11.41
N SER A 9 5.20 0.47 -11.52
CA SER A 9 4.73 1.38 -12.58
C SER A 9 3.25 1.76 -12.52
N SER A 10 2.55 1.46 -11.42
CA SER A 10 1.20 1.97 -11.16
C SER A 10 1.17 3.50 -11.10
N LEU A 11 2.29 4.10 -10.65
CA LEU A 11 2.60 5.52 -10.81
C LEU A 11 3.93 5.67 -11.57
N SER A 12 4.02 6.72 -12.39
CA SER A 12 5.23 7.05 -13.15
C SER A 12 6.31 7.61 -12.23
N LEU A 13 7.59 7.45 -12.57
CA LEU A 13 8.65 8.20 -11.87
C LEU A 13 8.73 9.65 -12.33
N ASP A 14 8.45 9.91 -13.61
CA ASP A 14 8.78 11.18 -14.28
C ASP A 14 7.56 12.01 -14.65
N SER A 15 6.40 11.40 -14.85
CA SER A 15 5.16 12.11 -15.20
C SER A 15 4.50 12.72 -13.95
N GLY A 16 3.57 13.68 -14.13
CA GLY A 16 2.77 14.20 -13.02
C GLY A 16 1.70 13.24 -12.48
N ASP A 17 1.39 12.17 -13.23
CA ASP A 17 0.32 11.19 -12.96
C ASP A 17 -1.05 11.86 -12.75
N SER A 18 -1.32 12.94 -13.50
CA SER A 18 -2.56 13.70 -13.45
C SER A 18 -3.79 12.81 -13.59
N GLY A 19 -4.71 12.91 -12.63
CA GLY A 19 -5.97 12.16 -12.64
C GLY A 19 -5.85 10.69 -12.22
N ARG A 20 -4.65 10.19 -11.92
CA ARG A 20 -4.47 8.89 -11.26
C ARG A 20 -5.05 8.95 -9.85
N LYS A 21 -5.63 7.84 -9.42
CA LYS A 21 -6.36 7.74 -8.15
C LYS A 21 -5.67 6.79 -7.19
N VAL A 22 -5.47 7.26 -5.97
CA VAL A 22 -4.89 6.50 -4.86
C VAL A 22 -5.92 6.42 -3.74
N LEU A 23 -6.20 5.20 -3.30
CA LEU A 23 -6.96 4.94 -2.08
C LEU A 23 -5.99 4.43 -1.01
N GLU A 24 -6.01 5.05 0.15
CA GLU A 24 -5.31 4.56 1.34
C GLU A 24 -6.33 4.23 2.42
N ILE A 25 -6.22 3.06 3.03
CA ILE A 25 -7.03 2.62 4.16
C ILE A 25 -6.12 2.59 5.39
N GLY A 26 -6.42 3.45 6.36
CA GLY A 26 -5.58 3.78 7.51
C GLY A 26 -4.72 5.03 7.24
N LEU A 27 -5.00 6.12 7.96
CA LEU A 27 -4.24 7.37 7.86
C LEU A 27 -2.99 7.33 8.74
N GLY A 28 -3.15 6.84 9.98
CA GLY A 28 -2.14 6.98 11.02
C GLY A 28 -1.71 8.45 11.18
N GLY A 29 -0.41 8.72 11.01
CA GLY A 29 0.13 10.08 11.05
C GLY A 29 0.08 10.85 9.71
N GLY A 30 -0.40 10.23 8.64
CA GLY A 30 -0.42 10.83 7.29
C GLY A 30 0.97 10.97 6.67
N SER A 31 1.87 10.02 6.94
CA SER A 31 3.23 10.10 6.40
C SER A 31 3.33 9.66 4.94
N PHE A 32 2.53 8.65 4.54
CA PHE A 32 2.53 8.11 3.18
C PHE A 32 1.84 9.08 2.21
N ASP A 33 0.58 9.41 2.46
CA ASP A 33 -0.24 10.30 1.62
C ASP A 33 0.38 11.69 1.46
N MET A 34 0.87 12.31 2.53
CA MET A 34 1.45 13.65 2.46
C MET A 34 2.79 13.64 1.73
N ALA A 35 3.60 12.59 1.90
CA ALA A 35 4.81 12.42 1.11
C ALA A 35 4.48 12.22 -0.37
N LEU A 36 3.49 11.37 -0.68
CA LEU A 36 3.04 11.15 -2.05
C LEU A 36 2.47 12.44 -2.66
N HIS A 37 1.63 13.17 -1.93
CA HIS A 37 1.07 14.44 -2.36
C HIS A 37 2.17 15.47 -2.65
N LYS A 38 3.21 15.53 -1.81
CA LYS A 38 4.37 16.41 -2.03
C LYS A 38 5.11 16.08 -3.32
N ILE A 39 5.26 14.78 -3.66
CA ILE A 39 5.96 14.31 -4.86
C ILE A 39 5.06 14.42 -6.11
N LYS A 40 3.77 14.16 -5.98
CA LYS A 40 2.77 14.03 -7.06
C LYS A 40 1.50 14.83 -6.75
N ARG A 41 1.58 16.15 -6.88
CA ARG A 41 0.48 17.08 -6.55
C ARG A 41 -0.81 16.87 -7.35
N GLU A 42 -0.72 16.23 -8.51
CA GLU A 42 -1.86 16.00 -9.41
C GLU A 42 -2.52 14.62 -9.26
N VAL A 43 -1.93 13.73 -8.45
CA VAL A 43 -2.54 12.46 -8.07
C VAL A 43 -3.64 12.73 -7.07
N ASN A 44 -4.84 12.18 -7.31
CA ASN A 44 -5.95 12.29 -6.39
C ASN A 44 -5.86 11.21 -5.32
N ILE A 45 -5.56 11.61 -4.10
CA ILE A 45 -5.38 10.75 -2.94
C ILE A 45 -6.61 10.83 -2.05
N THR A 46 -7.26 9.70 -1.81
CA THR A 46 -8.34 9.54 -0.84
C THR A 46 -7.85 8.63 0.27
N VAL A 47 -7.83 9.14 1.50
CA VAL A 47 -7.47 8.39 2.70
C VAL A 47 -8.73 8.13 3.51
N VAL A 48 -8.92 6.90 3.94
CA VAL A 48 -10.05 6.47 4.77
C VAL A 48 -9.52 6.07 6.14
N GLU A 49 -9.90 6.83 7.16
CA GLU A 49 -9.52 6.60 8.55
C GLU A 49 -10.76 6.21 9.37
N LEU A 50 -10.63 5.19 10.20
CA LEU A 50 -11.74 4.71 11.03
C LEU A 50 -11.93 5.62 12.25
N ASP A 51 -10.84 6.09 12.86
CA ASP A 51 -10.87 6.84 14.10
C ASP A 51 -10.83 8.37 13.83
N PRO A 52 -11.93 9.11 14.13
CA PRO A 52 -11.93 10.56 13.99
C PRO A 52 -10.85 11.27 14.82
N VAL A 53 -10.43 10.70 15.96
CA VAL A 53 -9.40 11.27 16.83
C VAL A 53 -8.03 11.18 16.17
N VAL A 54 -7.72 10.07 15.50
CA VAL A 54 -6.48 9.93 14.71
C VAL A 54 -6.46 10.98 13.60
N ALA A 55 -7.56 11.14 12.88
CA ALA A 55 -7.68 12.14 11.82
C ALA A 55 -7.56 13.58 12.35
N GLU A 56 -8.09 13.88 13.54
CA GLU A 56 -7.94 15.18 14.20
C GLU A 56 -6.48 15.44 14.58
N ILE A 57 -5.81 14.47 15.22
CA ILE A 57 -4.42 14.59 15.64
C ILE A 57 -3.50 14.78 14.43
N ALA A 58 -3.71 14.00 13.36
CA ALA A 58 -2.88 14.08 12.17
C ALA A 58 -2.96 15.47 11.50
N ARG A 59 -4.15 16.08 11.47
CA ARG A 59 -4.35 17.45 10.98
C ARG A 59 -3.72 18.49 11.91
N ALA A 60 -3.94 18.37 13.21
CA ALA A 60 -3.51 19.37 14.19
C ALA A 60 -1.99 19.35 14.44
N TRP A 61 -1.35 18.19 14.35
CA TRP A 61 0.03 18.00 14.84
C TRP A 61 1.00 17.43 13.81
N PHE A 62 0.53 16.66 12.83
CA PHE A 62 1.42 15.97 11.87
C PHE A 62 1.41 16.56 10.46
N GLY A 63 0.69 17.67 10.27
CA GLY A 63 0.73 18.44 9.02
C GLY A 63 -0.06 17.81 7.88
N VAL A 64 -1.03 16.94 8.19
CA VAL A 64 -1.99 16.46 7.22
C VAL A 64 -2.90 17.61 6.81
N VAL A 65 -2.92 17.91 5.50
CA VAL A 65 -3.70 19.01 4.95
C VAL A 65 -4.51 18.53 3.75
N GLU A 66 -5.82 18.72 3.83
CA GLU A 66 -6.72 18.46 2.71
C GLU A 66 -6.49 19.49 1.60
N SER A 67 -6.70 19.06 0.35
CA SER A 67 -6.57 19.89 -0.83
C SER A 67 -7.53 19.43 -1.93
N LYS A 68 -7.42 20.01 -3.13
CA LYS A 68 -8.19 19.56 -4.29
C LYS A 68 -7.93 18.08 -4.66
N ASN A 69 -6.72 17.58 -4.39
CA ASN A 69 -6.28 16.23 -4.80
C ASN A 69 -5.83 15.39 -3.60
N HIS A 70 -6.17 15.78 -2.38
CA HIS A 70 -5.87 15.02 -1.17
C HIS A 70 -7.04 15.18 -0.19
N HIS A 71 -7.63 14.06 0.20
CA HIS A 71 -8.86 14.03 0.98
C HIS A 71 -8.74 13.01 2.10
N VAL A 72 -9.12 13.40 3.31
CA VAL A 72 -9.20 12.51 4.47
C VAL A 72 -10.66 12.32 4.84
N ILE A 73 -11.14 11.10 4.74
CA ILE A 73 -12.52 10.70 5.02
C ILE A 73 -12.53 9.86 6.29
N VAL A 74 -13.31 10.27 7.28
CA VAL A 74 -13.57 9.43 8.45
C VAL A 74 -14.73 8.49 8.11
N ASP A 75 -14.43 7.23 7.80
CA ASP A 75 -15.41 6.19 7.45
C ASP A 75 -14.79 4.80 7.70
N ASP A 76 -15.61 3.76 7.69
CA ASP A 76 -15.16 2.38 7.71
C ASP A 76 -14.56 2.00 6.34
N GLY A 77 -13.29 1.58 6.33
CA GLY A 77 -12.58 1.17 5.13
C GLY A 77 -13.24 0.00 4.36
N LEU A 78 -13.84 -0.97 5.06
CA LEU A 78 -14.59 -2.06 4.42
C LEU A 78 -15.84 -1.52 3.71
N GLN A 79 -16.58 -0.63 4.38
CA GLN A 79 -17.75 0.00 3.77
C GLN A 79 -17.37 0.86 2.57
N PHE A 80 -16.24 1.58 2.67
CA PHE A 80 -15.74 2.39 1.56
C PHE A 80 -15.40 1.53 0.34
N ILE A 81 -14.68 0.41 0.53
CA ILE A 81 -14.35 -0.54 -0.55
C ILE A 81 -15.62 -1.08 -1.20
N GLU A 82 -16.62 -1.46 -0.40
CA GLU A 82 -17.92 -1.95 -0.89
C GLU A 82 -18.66 -0.89 -1.73
N LYS A 83 -18.72 0.36 -1.24
CA LYS A 83 -19.34 1.49 -1.96
C LYS A 83 -18.58 1.78 -3.26
N ALA A 84 -17.25 1.75 -3.22
CA ALA A 84 -16.41 1.95 -4.40
C ALA A 84 -16.70 0.89 -5.47
N GLY A 85 -16.79 -0.39 -5.10
CA GLY A 85 -17.18 -1.48 -6.00
C GLY A 85 -18.55 -1.25 -6.65
N LYS A 86 -19.57 -0.92 -5.85
CA LYS A 86 -20.94 -0.63 -6.35
C LYS A 86 -21.00 0.56 -7.31
N SER A 87 -20.20 1.59 -7.07
CA SER A 87 -20.13 2.77 -7.92
C SER A 87 -19.29 2.59 -9.19
N GLY A 88 -18.60 1.46 -9.33
CA GLY A 88 -17.66 1.22 -10.43
C GLY A 88 -16.37 2.04 -10.34
N ALA A 89 -16.05 2.59 -9.15
CA ALA A 89 -14.81 3.33 -8.93
C ALA A 89 -13.59 2.41 -9.12
N LYS A 90 -12.51 2.99 -9.66
CA LYS A 90 -11.24 2.30 -9.90
C LYS A 90 -10.08 3.13 -9.39
N PHE A 91 -9.07 2.46 -8.84
CA PHE A 91 -7.87 3.05 -8.27
C PHE A 91 -6.61 2.48 -8.93
N ASP A 92 -5.64 3.35 -9.17
CA ASP A 92 -4.32 2.97 -9.68
C ASP A 92 -3.45 2.41 -8.56
N VAL A 93 -3.66 2.88 -7.32
CA VAL A 93 -3.00 2.35 -6.14
C VAL A 93 -4.03 2.21 -5.03
N LEU A 94 -4.07 1.04 -4.41
CA LEU A 94 -4.73 0.84 -3.13
C LEU A 94 -3.64 0.56 -2.09
N VAL A 95 -3.62 1.30 -0.99
CA VAL A 95 -2.74 1.06 0.14
C VAL A 95 -3.58 0.58 1.32
N LEU A 96 -3.19 -0.56 1.88
CA LEU A 96 -3.77 -1.11 3.09
C LEU A 96 -2.74 -0.99 4.23
N ASP A 97 -2.93 0.03 5.06
CA ASP A 97 -2.14 0.32 6.26
C ASP A 97 -3.05 0.49 7.49
N ALA A 98 -4.07 -0.36 7.58
CA ALA A 98 -4.95 -0.43 8.73
C ALA A 98 -4.54 -1.60 9.63
N CYS A 99 -4.31 -1.31 10.90
CA CYS A 99 -3.89 -2.27 11.90
C CYS A 99 -4.89 -2.35 13.05
N ASP A 100 -4.89 -3.48 13.76
CA ASP A 100 -5.67 -3.67 14.99
C ASP A 100 -4.74 -3.93 16.19
N GLU A 101 -5.34 -4.16 17.36
CA GLU A 101 -4.61 -4.43 18.61
C GLU A 101 -4.13 -5.89 18.72
N ALA A 102 -4.19 -6.70 17.65
CA ALA A 102 -3.80 -8.10 17.72
C ALA A 102 -2.30 -8.25 17.98
N ILE A 103 -1.96 -9.08 18.98
CA ILE A 103 -0.57 -9.27 19.42
C ILE A 103 0.29 -9.99 18.37
N ARG A 104 -0.26 -10.92 17.59
CA ARG A 104 0.52 -11.74 16.65
C ARG A 104 0.69 -11.07 15.28
N SER A 105 -0.38 -10.46 14.77
CA SER A 105 -0.43 -9.93 13.41
C SER A 105 -1.32 -8.68 13.39
N PRO A 106 -0.82 -7.57 13.94
CA PRO A 106 -1.58 -6.32 14.01
C PRO A 106 -1.88 -5.75 12.62
N CYS A 107 -0.98 -5.93 11.64
CA CYS A 107 -1.17 -5.39 10.30
C CYS A 107 -1.04 -6.48 9.22
N PRO A 108 -1.98 -6.57 8.26
CA PRO A 108 -3.24 -5.83 8.22
C PRO A 108 -4.23 -6.33 9.29
N ALA A 109 -5.14 -5.44 9.71
CA ALA A 109 -6.18 -5.77 10.68
C ALA A 109 -6.99 -7.01 10.22
N ALA A 110 -7.48 -7.80 11.18
CA ALA A 110 -8.18 -9.07 10.95
C ALA A 110 -9.34 -8.95 9.96
N ALA A 111 -10.05 -7.83 10.01
CA ALA A 111 -11.16 -7.50 9.11
C ALA A 111 -10.77 -7.50 7.62
N PHE A 112 -9.51 -7.17 7.30
CA PHE A 112 -8.98 -7.18 5.93
C PHE A 112 -8.28 -8.51 5.57
N ARG A 113 -8.11 -9.43 6.52
CA ARG A 113 -7.58 -10.78 6.31
C ARG A 113 -8.70 -11.76 5.93
N ASN A 114 -9.53 -11.34 4.97
CA ASN A 114 -10.67 -12.10 4.45
C ASN A 114 -10.59 -12.15 2.93
N LYS A 115 -10.74 -13.35 2.35
CA LYS A 115 -10.62 -13.57 0.90
C LYS A 115 -11.59 -12.72 0.08
N GLU A 116 -12.86 -12.62 0.49
CA GLU A 116 -13.89 -11.84 -0.21
C GLU A 116 -13.57 -10.34 -0.19
N VAL A 117 -13.01 -9.84 0.92
CA VAL A 117 -12.56 -8.45 1.05
C VAL A 117 -11.39 -8.18 0.10
N ILE A 118 -10.44 -9.10 0.03
CA ILE A 118 -9.27 -9.00 -0.86
C ILE A 118 -9.70 -9.08 -2.34
N GLU A 119 -10.70 -9.89 -2.66
CA GLU A 119 -11.32 -9.93 -3.99
C GLU A 119 -11.95 -8.58 -4.34
N LYS A 120 -12.70 -7.96 -3.43
CA LYS A 120 -13.26 -6.60 -3.63
C LYS A 120 -12.16 -5.56 -3.83
N MET A 121 -11.05 -5.62 -3.08
CA MET A 121 -9.90 -4.74 -3.29
C MET A 121 -9.33 -4.91 -4.71
N LYS A 122 -9.17 -6.15 -5.18
CA LYS A 122 -8.72 -6.44 -6.55
C LYS A 122 -9.70 -5.90 -7.59
N GLU A 123 -11.00 -6.03 -7.34
CA GLU A 123 -12.05 -5.53 -8.24
C GLU A 123 -12.02 -4.02 -8.39
N ILE A 124 -11.67 -3.24 -7.36
CA ILE A 124 -11.60 -1.78 -7.46
C ILE A 124 -10.24 -1.26 -7.96
N LEU A 125 -9.31 -2.13 -8.36
CA LEU A 125 -8.08 -1.71 -9.03
C LEU A 125 -8.29 -1.50 -10.54
N THR A 126 -7.52 -0.58 -11.12
CA THR A 126 -7.36 -0.53 -12.58
C THR A 126 -6.57 -1.75 -13.07
N ALA A 127 -6.64 -2.03 -14.37
CA ALA A 127 -5.92 -3.18 -14.97
C ALA A 127 -4.40 -3.11 -14.80
N THR A 128 -3.85 -1.90 -14.59
CA THR A 128 -2.42 -1.66 -14.33
C THR A 128 -2.15 -1.19 -12.90
N GLY A 129 -3.16 -1.26 -12.02
CA GLY A 129 -3.03 -0.79 -10.65
C GLY A 129 -2.34 -1.81 -9.75
N CYS A 130 -2.01 -1.38 -8.53
CA CYS A 130 -1.46 -2.28 -7.52
C CYS A 130 -2.12 -2.10 -6.15
N LEU A 131 -2.18 -3.19 -5.39
CA LEU A 131 -2.44 -3.20 -3.96
C LEU A 131 -1.10 -3.20 -3.22
N VAL A 132 -0.88 -2.29 -2.28
CA VAL A 132 0.28 -2.24 -1.38
C VAL A 132 -0.21 -2.52 0.03
N VAL A 133 0.32 -3.54 0.68
CA VAL A 133 -0.10 -3.98 2.01
C VAL A 133 1.06 -3.84 2.98
N ASN A 134 0.85 -3.15 4.10
CA ASN A 134 1.74 -3.22 5.25
C ASN A 134 1.44 -4.52 6.03
N ILE A 135 2.45 -5.37 6.16
CA ILE A 135 2.37 -6.57 6.99
C ILE A 135 3.32 -6.39 8.16
N LEU A 136 2.74 -6.40 9.37
CA LEU A 136 3.47 -6.40 10.62
C LEU A 136 3.04 -7.64 11.39
N THR A 137 4.01 -8.51 11.65
CA THR A 137 3.83 -9.71 12.47
C THR A 137 4.89 -9.73 13.56
N HIS A 138 4.50 -10.19 14.74
CA HIS A 138 5.43 -10.43 15.83
C HIS A 138 5.84 -11.90 15.83
N ASP A 139 7.12 -12.14 15.62
CA ASP A 139 7.69 -13.48 15.67
C ASP A 139 7.99 -13.87 17.12
N SER A 140 7.75 -15.14 17.45
CA SER A 140 8.21 -15.73 18.71
C SER A 140 8.75 -17.12 18.43
N ASP A 141 9.77 -17.55 19.18
CA ASP A 141 10.44 -18.85 18.99
C ASP A 141 9.51 -20.08 19.10
N LYS A 142 8.27 -19.90 19.54
CA LYS A 142 7.31 -20.98 19.85
C LYS A 142 6.12 -21.06 18.90
N VAL A 143 5.88 -20.06 18.06
CA VAL A 143 4.69 -19.99 17.19
C VAL A 143 5.11 -19.57 15.79
N PRO A 144 4.74 -20.33 14.73
CA PRO A 144 5.03 -19.95 13.35
C PRO A 144 4.56 -18.52 13.04
N THR A 145 5.37 -17.80 12.27
CA THR A 145 5.09 -16.41 11.89
C THR A 145 3.74 -16.32 11.17
N GLY A 146 2.96 -15.27 11.41
CA GLY A 146 1.68 -15.05 10.70
C GLY A 146 1.88 -14.66 9.23
N LEU A 147 3.13 -14.36 8.85
CA LEU A 147 3.50 -13.81 7.54
C LEU A 147 3.19 -14.76 6.37
N PRO A 148 3.55 -16.06 6.38
CA PRO A 148 3.18 -17.00 5.32
C PRO A 148 1.67 -17.10 5.12
N GLU A 149 0.89 -17.21 6.21
CA GLU A 149 -0.57 -17.29 6.14
C GLU A 149 -1.18 -16.05 5.45
N ILE A 150 -0.67 -14.86 5.76
CA ILE A 150 -1.11 -13.61 5.14
C ILE A 150 -0.70 -13.58 3.66
N ILE A 151 0.56 -13.91 3.33
CA ILE A 151 1.04 -13.92 1.94
C ILE A 151 0.23 -14.92 1.10
N ASP A 152 -0.02 -16.13 1.61
CA ASP A 152 -0.80 -17.17 0.94
C ASP A 152 -2.23 -16.70 0.68
N LEU A 153 -2.83 -15.98 1.64
CA LEU A 153 -4.17 -15.42 1.47
C LEU A 153 -4.21 -14.40 0.32
N PHE A 154 -3.29 -13.44 0.27
CA PHE A 154 -3.25 -12.44 -0.81
C PHE A 154 -2.91 -13.06 -2.17
N THR A 155 -1.96 -13.99 -2.22
CA THR A 155 -1.56 -14.69 -3.46
C THR A 155 -2.61 -15.68 -3.96
N SER A 156 -3.54 -16.11 -3.11
CA SER A 156 -4.71 -16.90 -3.54
C SER A 156 -5.72 -16.10 -4.39
N VAL A 157 -5.66 -14.75 -4.32
CA VAL A 157 -6.57 -13.83 -5.04
C VAL A 157 -5.83 -13.10 -6.17
N PHE A 158 -4.61 -12.62 -5.89
CA PHE A 158 -3.80 -11.88 -6.85
C PHE A 158 -2.86 -12.82 -7.62
N PRO A 159 -2.85 -12.75 -8.97
CA PRO A 159 -2.02 -13.64 -9.79
C PRO A 159 -0.52 -13.40 -9.63
N ALA A 160 -0.10 -12.23 -9.13
CA ALA A 160 1.29 -11.96 -8.81
C ALA A 160 1.39 -10.95 -7.66
N CYS A 161 2.34 -11.22 -6.75
CA CYS A 161 2.75 -10.30 -5.70
C CYS A 161 4.27 -10.28 -5.61
N ILE A 162 4.80 -9.18 -5.10
CA ILE A 162 6.21 -8.99 -4.79
C ILE A 162 6.34 -8.56 -3.33
N GLN A 163 7.25 -9.21 -2.64
CA GLN A 163 7.58 -8.89 -1.27
C GLN A 163 8.80 -7.98 -1.23
N MET A 164 8.67 -6.82 -0.60
CA MET A 164 9.79 -5.95 -0.29
C MET A 164 10.15 -6.15 1.18
N LYS A 165 11.33 -6.75 1.43
CA LYS A 165 11.90 -6.95 2.76
C LYS A 165 12.90 -5.85 3.08
N MET A 166 12.73 -5.20 4.21
CA MET A 166 13.69 -4.26 4.77
C MET A 166 14.60 -5.02 5.75
N VAL A 167 15.92 -4.91 5.64
CA VAL A 167 16.86 -5.68 6.49
C VAL A 167 16.80 -5.29 7.97
N LYS A 168 16.39 -4.05 8.27
CA LYS A 168 16.39 -3.48 9.63
C LYS A 168 15.01 -3.29 10.24
N GLU A 169 13.94 -3.61 9.51
CA GLU A 169 12.57 -3.41 9.96
C GLU A 169 11.82 -4.74 10.02
N VAL A 170 10.87 -4.83 10.96
CA VAL A 170 9.96 -5.98 11.06
C VAL A 170 8.84 -5.93 10.02
N ASN A 171 8.55 -4.75 9.47
CA ASN A 171 7.50 -4.56 8.48
C ASN A 171 7.90 -5.14 7.13
N VAL A 172 7.02 -5.96 6.58
CA VAL A 172 7.07 -6.45 5.21
C VAL A 172 6.08 -5.65 4.38
N VAL A 173 6.51 -5.13 3.23
CA VAL A 173 5.59 -4.53 2.27
C VAL A 173 5.30 -5.56 1.18
N LEU A 174 4.06 -6.04 1.13
CA LEU A 174 3.59 -6.91 0.06
C LEU A 174 2.89 -6.06 -0.99
N THR A 175 3.31 -6.14 -2.25
CA THR A 175 2.64 -5.44 -3.35
C THR A 175 2.09 -6.42 -4.36
N CYS A 176 0.79 -6.38 -4.63
CA CYS A 176 0.10 -7.30 -5.51
C CYS A 176 -0.50 -6.59 -6.72
N VAL A 177 -0.55 -7.28 -7.85
CA VAL A 177 -1.08 -6.75 -9.13
C VAL A 177 -2.15 -7.68 -9.70
N PRO A 178 -3.18 -7.13 -10.38
CA PRO A 178 -4.31 -7.91 -10.86
C PRO A 178 -3.99 -8.73 -12.13
N TYR A 179 -2.76 -8.66 -12.64
CA TYR A 179 -2.30 -9.31 -13.87
C TYR A 179 -1.18 -10.33 -13.61
N SER A 180 -1.14 -11.37 -14.44
CA SER A 180 -0.09 -12.39 -14.38
C SER A 180 1.24 -11.89 -14.93
N ILE A 181 2.34 -12.34 -14.33
CA ILE A 181 3.71 -12.04 -14.77
C ILE A 181 4.29 -13.32 -15.37
N SER A 182 4.56 -13.33 -16.68
CA SER A 182 5.01 -14.53 -17.39
C SER A 182 6.49 -14.86 -17.16
N ASN A 183 7.36 -13.84 -17.13
CA ASN A 183 8.79 -13.99 -16.90
C ASN A 183 9.21 -13.29 -15.60
N ILE A 184 9.07 -14.01 -14.49
CA ILE A 184 9.36 -13.52 -13.13
C ILE A 184 10.80 -12.99 -13.03
N ARG A 185 11.79 -13.70 -13.61
CA ARG A 185 13.19 -13.29 -13.53
C ARG A 185 13.46 -11.97 -14.24
N ALA A 186 12.95 -11.81 -15.48
CA ALA A 186 13.09 -10.55 -16.20
C ALA A 186 12.36 -9.41 -15.48
N GLN A 187 11.19 -9.69 -14.92
CA GLN A 187 10.41 -8.70 -14.17
C GLN A 187 11.12 -8.26 -12.88
N LEU A 188 11.69 -9.19 -12.12
CA LEU A 188 12.50 -8.88 -10.93
C LEU A 188 13.74 -8.04 -11.29
N ASN A 189 14.44 -8.37 -12.38
CA ASN A 189 15.56 -7.55 -12.86
C ASN A 189 15.10 -6.12 -13.19
N PHE A 190 13.97 -5.98 -13.89
CA PHE A 190 13.38 -4.67 -14.19
C PHE A 190 13.04 -3.89 -12.92
N TYR A 191 12.42 -4.54 -11.92
CA TYR A 191 12.13 -3.92 -10.64
C TYR A 191 13.38 -3.50 -9.88
N ASN A 192 14.44 -4.33 -9.86
CA ASN A 192 15.71 -3.96 -9.24
C ASN A 192 16.32 -2.69 -9.89
N SER A 193 16.35 -2.62 -11.23
CA SER A 193 16.84 -1.42 -11.93
C SER A 193 15.97 -0.18 -11.64
N ARG A 194 14.65 -0.35 -11.51
CA ARG A 194 13.76 0.77 -11.11
C ARG A 194 13.99 1.19 -9.66
N LEU A 195 14.25 0.25 -8.75
CA LEU A 195 14.50 0.54 -7.35
C LEU A 195 15.71 1.48 -7.21
N GLU A 196 16.79 1.22 -7.95
CA GLU A 196 17.96 2.11 -8.01
C GLU A 196 17.58 3.53 -8.46
N ALA A 197 16.80 3.65 -9.55
CA ALA A 197 16.35 4.95 -10.05
C ALA A 197 15.48 5.70 -9.02
N ILE A 198 14.58 5.00 -8.31
CA ILE A 198 13.73 5.57 -7.26
C ILE A 198 14.58 6.05 -6.09
N VAL A 199 15.51 5.21 -5.62
CA VAL A 199 16.43 5.50 -4.52
C VAL A 199 17.21 6.78 -4.81
N THR A 200 17.76 6.92 -6.02
CA THR A 200 18.48 8.13 -6.43
C THR A 200 17.55 9.34 -6.52
N LYS A 201 16.41 9.21 -7.19
CA LYS A 201 15.49 10.33 -7.45
C LYS A 201 14.90 10.93 -6.17
N PHE A 202 14.52 10.08 -5.22
CA PHE A 202 13.95 10.50 -3.94
C PHE A 202 15.00 10.67 -2.84
N LYS A 203 16.29 10.48 -3.15
CA LYS A 203 17.42 10.60 -2.20
C LYS A 203 17.28 9.70 -0.98
N LEU A 204 16.81 8.47 -1.19
CA LEU A 204 16.49 7.49 -0.14
C LEU A 204 17.61 6.47 0.12
N VAL A 205 18.84 6.73 -0.35
CA VAL A 205 19.98 5.77 -0.31
C VAL A 205 20.19 5.16 1.08
N LYS A 206 20.17 5.98 2.13
CA LYS A 206 20.39 5.51 3.51
C LYS A 206 19.18 4.78 4.11
N VAL A 207 17.98 5.07 3.62
CA VAL A 207 16.72 4.54 4.17
C VAL A 207 16.40 3.18 3.56
N LEU A 208 16.71 3.00 2.29
CA LEU A 208 16.39 1.79 1.51
C LEU A 208 17.62 0.88 1.33
N GLU A 209 18.67 1.10 2.12
CA GLU A 209 19.85 0.26 2.12
C GLU A 209 19.49 -1.17 2.54
N GLY A 210 19.88 -2.15 1.72
CA GLY A 210 19.64 -3.56 2.01
C GLY A 210 18.24 -4.07 1.68
N ILE A 211 17.39 -3.31 0.97
CA ILE A 211 16.09 -3.85 0.52
C ILE A 211 16.30 -5.07 -0.37
N VAL A 212 15.52 -6.11 -0.10
CA VAL A 212 15.44 -7.31 -0.93
C VAL A 212 14.04 -7.43 -1.51
N LEU A 213 13.99 -7.58 -2.84
CA LEU A 213 12.77 -7.91 -3.58
C LEU A 213 12.68 -9.43 -3.73
N VAL A 214 11.57 -10.02 -3.30
CA VAL A 214 11.30 -11.47 -3.36
C VAL A 214 9.98 -11.73 -4.06
#